data_AF-M7WE22-F1
#
_entry.id   AF-M7WE22-F1
#
_cell.length_a   1.000
_cell.length_b   1.000
_cell.length_c   1.000
_cell.angle_alpha   90.00
_cell.angle_beta   90.00
_cell.angle_gamma   90.00
#
_symmetry.space_group_name_H-M   'P 1'
#
loop_
_entity.id
_entity.type
_entity.pdbx_description
1 polymer ?
#
loop_
_entity_poly.entity_id
_entity_poly.type
_entity_poly.pdbx_seq_one_letter_code
_entity_poly.pdbx_strand_id
1 'polypeptide(L)' 'MIRKLADENQKPITTEEGEKLAKDIKAICYMECSALTRSGLNQVFDEAIHIVLNKNQSSKKSSKKCALL' A
#
# COMPACT_ATOMS: atom_id res chain seq x y z
N MET A 1 -15.29 -15.35 12.29
CA MET A 1 -15.01 -13.95 11.91
C MET A 1 -16.01 -13.48 10.86
N ILE A 2 -16.02 -14.04 9.64
CA ILE A 2 -16.95 -13.66 8.55
C ILE A 2 -18.43 -13.79 8.95
N ARG A 3 -18.80 -14.81 9.74
CA ARG A 3 -20.18 -14.98 10.25
C ARG A 3 -20.66 -13.81 11.12
N LYS A 4 -19.77 -13.24 11.96
CA LYS A 4 -20.11 -12.10 12.82
C LYS A 4 -20.37 -10.81 12.01
N LEU A 5 -19.67 -10.62 10.88
CA LEU A 5 -19.95 -9.49 9.98
C LEU A 5 -21.33 -9.65 9.33
N ALA A 6 -21.71 -10.86 8.93
CA ALA A 6 -23.03 -11.12 8.34
C ALA A 6 -24.18 -10.84 9.34
N ASP A 7 -23.98 -11.16 10.61
CA ASP A 7 -24.95 -10.84 11.68
C ASP A 7 -25.17 -9.32 11.82
N GLU A 8 -24.15 -8.51 11.52
CA GLU A 8 -24.22 -7.04 11.51
C GLU A 8 -24.52 -6.44 10.12
N ASN A 9 -24.99 -7.25 9.17
CA ASN A 9 -25.24 -6.85 7.76
C ASN A 9 -24.01 -6.25 7.04
N GLN A 10 -22.81 -6.57 7.50
CA GLN A 10 -21.55 -6.14 6.90
C GLN A 10 -20.95 -7.23 6.02
N LYS A 11 -20.15 -6.80 5.05
CA LYS A 11 -19.41 -7.69 4.14
C LYS A 11 -17.90 -7.47 4.35
N PRO A 12 -17.07 -8.51 4.15
CA PRO A 12 -15.62 -8.32 4.07
C PRO A 12 -15.28 -7.33 2.96
N ILE A 13 -14.26 -6.51 3.21
CA ILE A 13 -13.69 -5.60 2.21
C ILE A 13 -13.04 -6.43 1.10
N THR A 14 -13.30 -6.07 -0.15
CA THR A 14 -12.63 -6.70 -1.29
C THR A 14 -11.28 -6.04 -1.57
N THR A 15 -10.41 -6.78 -2.26
CA THR A 15 -9.08 -6.28 -2.63
C THR A 15 -9.19 -5.01 -3.50
N GLU A 16 -10.17 -4.94 -4.40
CA GLU A 16 -10.40 -3.77 -5.25
C GLU A 16 -10.80 -2.53 -4.44
N GLU A 17 -11.61 -2.71 -3.39
CA GLU A 17 -11.98 -1.63 -2.47
C GLU A 17 -10.77 -1.12 -1.69
N GLY A 18 -9.91 -2.03 -1.22
CA GLY A 18 -8.66 -1.68 -0.55
C GLY A 18 -7.68 -0.92 -1.45
N GLU A 19 -7.51 -1.38 -2.69
CA GLU A 19 -6.69 -0.70 -3.69
C GLU A 19 -7.22 0.69 -4.05
N LYS A 20 -8.55 0.82 -4.18
CA LYS A 20 -9.19 2.10 -4.45
C LYS A 20 -8.92 3.09 -3.32
N LEU A 21 -9.10 2.67 -2.07
CA LEU A 21 -8.83 3.51 -0.91
C LEU A 21 -7.35 3.93 -0.84
N ALA A 22 -6.43 3.00 -1.13
CA ALA A 22 -4.99 3.30 -1.18
C ALA A 22 -4.67 4.40 -2.20
N LYS A 23 -5.31 4.38 -3.38
CA LYS A 23 -5.18 5.45 -4.38
C LYS A 23 -5.77 6.76 -3.88
N ASP A 24 -6.95 6.72 -3.26
CA ASP A 24 -7.65 7.92 -2.76
C ASP A 24 -6.83 8.67 -1.69
N ILE A 25 -6.15 7.93 -0.80
CA ILE A 25 -5.28 8.52 0.24
C ILE A 25 -3.83 8.75 -0.22
N LYS A 26 -3.51 8.44 -1.49
CA LYS A 26 -2.15 8.52 -2.06
C LYS A 26 -1.11 7.66 -1.30
N ALA A 27 -1.53 6.50 -0.81
CA ALA A 27 -0.63 5.49 -0.31
C ALA A 27 0.27 4.96 -1.44
N ILE A 28 1.44 4.44 -1.08
CA ILE A 28 2.41 3.93 -2.06
C ILE A 28 1.95 2.59 -2.65
N CYS A 29 1.36 1.72 -1.82
CA CYS A 29 0.80 0.44 -2.22
C CYS A 29 -0.26 -0.03 -1.22
N TYR A 30 -1.09 -0.99 -1.63
CA TYR A 30 -2.01 -1.75 -0.78
C TYR A 30 -1.47 -3.18 -0.63
N MET A 31 -1.55 -3.75 0.58
CA MET A 31 -1.11 -5.13 0.87
C MET A 31 -2.03 -5.77 1.90
N GLU A 32 -2.39 -7.04 1.69
CA GLU A 32 -3.21 -7.84 2.61
C GLU A 32 -2.34 -8.80 3.41
N CYS A 33 -2.64 -8.97 4.70
CA CYS A 33 -1.96 -9.95 5.54
C CYS A 33 -2.91 -10.57 6.58
N SER A 34 -2.52 -11.74 7.10
CA SER A 34 -3.22 -12.43 8.18
C SER A 34 -2.23 -12.69 9.32
N ALA A 35 -2.42 -11.98 10.43
CA ALA A 35 -1.61 -12.16 11.63
C ALA A 35 -1.74 -13.59 12.21
N LEU A 36 -2.91 -14.20 12.10
CA LEU A 36 -3.20 -15.53 12.64
C LEU A 36 -2.46 -16.64 11.89
N THR A 37 -2.51 -16.59 10.55
CA THR A 37 -1.88 -17.61 9.70
C THR A 37 -0.47 -17.23 9.26
N ARG A 38 0.01 -16.05 9.68
CA ARG A 38 1.27 -15.43 9.26
C ARG A 38 1.41 -15.20 7.75
N SER A 39 0.30 -15.24 7.01
CA SER A 39 0.29 -14.98 5.57
C SER A 39 0.53 -13.50 5.31
N GLY A 40 1.45 -13.18 4.39
CA GLY A 40 1.75 -11.81 3.97
C GLY A 40 2.47 -10.94 5.02
N LEU A 41 2.70 -11.42 6.25
CA LEU A 41 3.31 -10.60 7.31
C LEU A 41 4.72 -10.12 6.94
N ASN A 42 5.62 -11.06 6.60
CA ASN A 42 7.01 -10.71 6.28
C ASN A 42 7.07 -9.76 5.08
N GLN A 43 6.25 -10.01 4.05
CA GLN A 43 6.19 -9.18 2.85
C GLN A 43 5.79 -7.73 3.17
N VAL A 44 4.83 -7.51 4.08
CA VAL A 44 4.42 -6.15 4.51
C VAL A 44 5.58 -5.42 5.18
N PHE A 45 6.38 -6.10 6.01
CA PHE A 45 7.53 -5.48 6.67
C PHE A 45 8.69 -5.22 5.70
N ASP A 46 9.01 -6.17 4.84
CA ASP A 46 10.07 -6.05 3.84
C ASP A 46 9.77 -4.91 2.86
N GLU A 47 8.52 -4.82 2.39
CA GLU A 47 8.09 -3.76 1.47
C GLU A 47 8.12 -2.38 2.14
N ALA A 48 7.69 -2.28 3.40
CA ALA A 48 7.76 -1.02 4.15
C ALA A 48 9.20 -0.52 4.28
N ILE A 49 10.14 -1.41 4.59
CA ILE A 49 11.58 -1.09 4.67
C ILE A 49 12.09 -0.68 3.28
N HIS A 50 11.78 -1.48 2.25
CA HIS A 50 12.20 -1.24 0.87
C HIS A 50 11.75 0.13 0.36
N ILE A 51 10.49 0.48 0.59
CA ILE A 51 9.91 1.77 0.23
C ILE A 51 10.66 2.92 0.88
N VAL A 52 10.95 2.82 2.18
CA VAL A 52 11.66 3.89 2.91
C VAL A 52 13.08 4.06 2.40
N LEU A 53 13.79 2.95 2.15
CA LEU A 53 15.18 2.99 1.64
C LEU A 53 15.25 3.54 0.21
N ASN A 54 14.30 3.18 -0.66
CA ASN A 54 14.29 3.59 -2.07
C ASN A 54 13.58 4.93 -2.34
N LYS A 55 12.92 5.53 -1.34
CA LYS A 55 12.27 6.85 -1.45
C LYS A 55 13.21 7.97 -1.91
N ASN A 56 14.52 7.81 -1.73
CA ASN A 56 15.54 8.77 -2.15
C ASN A 56 15.88 8.73 -3.65
N GLN A 57 15.36 7.77 -4.43
CA GLN A 57 15.68 7.65 -5.85
C GLN A 57 14.67 8.34 -6.77
N SER A 58 13.43 8.55 -6.32
CA SER A 58 12.35 9.14 -7.13
C SER A 58 12.20 10.66 -7.01
N SER A 59 12.89 11.31 -6.06
CA SER A 59 12.95 12.78 -5.95
C SER A 59 14.03 13.44 -6.82
N LYS A 60 14.89 12.67 -7.49
CA LYS A 60 15.79 13.20 -8.54
C LYS A 60 15.09 13.34 -9.89
N LYS A 61 13.90 13.96 -9.95
CA LYS A 61 13.44 14.56 -11.21
C LYS A 61 14.24 15.83 -11.44
N SER A 62 15.41 15.64 -12.07
CA SER A 62 16.12 16.57 -12.94
C SER A 62 15.86 18.06 -12.68
N SER A 63 16.84 18.74 -12.07
CA SER A 63 16.93 20.20 -12.17
C SER A 63 16.74 20.60 -13.63
N LYS A 64 15.80 21.52 -13.90
CA LYS A 64 15.67 22.15 -15.21
C LYS A 64 17.04 22.71 -15.59
N LYS A 65 17.76 22.07 -16.52
CA LYS A 65 18.96 22.66 -17.10
C LYS A 65 18.45 23.75 -18.03
N CYS A 66 18.54 25.01 -17.61
CA CYS A 66 18.36 26.14 -18.51
C CYS A 66 19.38 25.97 -19.65
N ALA A 67 18.90 25.90 -20.89
CA ALA A 67 19.76 26.14 -22.04
C ALA A 67 19.96 27.66 -22.12
N LEU A 68 21.21 28.12 -22.06
CA LEU A 68 21.55 29.47 -22.52
C LEU A 68 21.42 29.48 -24.04
N LEU A 69 20.73 30.50 -24.53
CA LEU A 69 20.35 30.74 -25.92
C LEU A 69 21.55 31.18 -26.76
#